data_AF-A0A962JVK0-F1
#
_entry.id   AF-A0A962JVK0-F1
#
_cell.length_a   1.000
_cell.length_b   1.000
_cell.length_c   1.000
_cell.angle_alpha   90.00
_cell.angle_beta   90.00
_cell.angle_gamma   90.00
#
_symmetry.space_group_name_H-M   'P 1'
#
loop_
_entity.id
_entity.type
_entity.pdbx_description
1 polymer ?
#
loop_
_entity_poly.entity_id
_entity_poly.type
_entity_poly.pdbx_seq_one_letter_code
_entity_poly.pdbx_strand_id
1 'polypeptide(L)'
;MNAKRKQSGFTIIELVVVILLLGILTATALPRFMDVTDEAHTAVVDALVGGMVTGNALFRAQWVAEGQPLTSTVSEFSMFASTGGYPKGTDQGTTGDPLVATACLNIYDNLLQTGRPTAASFTPATATAAAVESDIETAASSNTTADVLASLVQGSPINSSTTCNYYYVGQHRSGTSTNTASIPMITYNFSTGVVSRSTITLNTD
;
A
#
# COMPACT_ATOMS: atom_id res chain seq x y z
N MET A 1 66.79 -14.80 14.72
CA MET A 1 66.89 -13.58 13.88
C MET A 1 65.48 -13.17 13.46
N ASN A 2 64.89 -12.14 14.08
CA ASN A 2 63.57 -11.65 13.69
C ASN A 2 63.73 -10.60 12.57
N ALA A 3 63.41 -11.00 11.34
CA ALA A 3 63.38 -10.10 10.19
C ALA A 3 62.22 -9.11 10.35
N LYS A 4 62.52 -7.82 10.58
CA LYS A 4 61.51 -6.76 10.52
C LYS A 4 60.96 -6.69 9.09
N ARG A 5 59.69 -7.05 8.90
CA ARG A 5 58.98 -6.79 7.65
C ARG A 5 58.90 -5.26 7.47
N LYS A 6 59.39 -4.74 6.35
CA LYS A 6 59.14 -3.35 5.96
C LYS A 6 57.65 -3.20 5.68
N GLN A 7 56.96 -2.42 6.51
CA GLN A 7 55.57 -2.03 6.25
C GLN A 7 55.59 -1.02 5.12
N SER A 8 55.14 -1.44 3.93
CA SER A 8 54.91 -0.53 2.80
C SER A 8 53.68 0.30 3.15
N GLY A 9 53.88 1.57 3.49
CA GLY A 9 52.77 2.51 3.65
C GLY A 9 52.09 2.79 2.31
N PHE A 10 50.78 2.99 2.33
CA PHE A 10 50.01 3.45 1.18
C PHE A 10 50.48 4.87 0.79
N THR A 11 50.64 5.14 -0.49
CA THR A 11 51.05 6.50 -0.92
C THR A 11 49.86 7.45 -0.85
N ILE A 12 50.09 8.73 -0.52
CA ILE A 12 49.01 9.73 -0.45
C ILE A 12 48.29 9.85 -1.80
N ILE A 13 49.02 9.72 -2.91
CA ILE A 13 48.43 9.77 -4.26
C ILE A 13 47.45 8.61 -4.51
N GLU A 14 47.72 7.44 -3.97
CA GLU A 14 46.86 6.26 -4.10
C GLU A 14 45.55 6.46 -3.35
N LEU A 15 45.59 7.07 -2.16
CA LEU A 15 44.40 7.47 -1.43
C LEU A 15 43.58 8.52 -2.22
N VAL A 16 44.23 9.54 -2.78
CA VAL A 16 43.57 10.61 -3.53
C VAL A 16 42.90 10.08 -4.80
N VAL A 17 43.58 9.22 -5.56
CA VAL A 17 42.99 8.62 -6.78
C VAL A 17 41.78 7.76 -6.43
N VAL A 18 41.82 6.99 -5.33
CA VAL A 18 40.70 6.14 -4.92
C VAL A 18 39.45 6.97 -4.59
N ILE A 19 39.57 8.03 -3.78
CA ILE A 19 38.40 8.87 -3.44
C ILE A 19 37.88 9.64 -4.65
N LEU A 20 38.74 10.03 -5.60
CA LEU A 20 38.33 10.65 -6.85
C LEU A 20 37.54 9.67 -7.73
N LEU A 21 38.01 8.43 -7.86
CA LEU A 21 37.30 7.39 -8.60
C LEU A 21 35.95 7.06 -7.95
N LEU A 22 35.90 6.91 -6.63
CA LEU A 22 34.64 6.71 -5.90
C LEU A 22 33.68 7.89 -6.07
N GLY A 23 34.20 9.12 -6.13
CA GLY A 23 33.41 10.33 -6.41
C GLY A 23 32.72 10.29 -7.77
N ILE A 24 33.45 9.96 -8.84
CA ILE A 24 32.91 9.88 -10.21
C ILE A 24 31.90 8.74 -10.34
N LEU A 25 32.19 7.57 -9.76
CA LEU A 25 31.27 6.43 -9.75
C LEU A 25 29.97 6.76 -9.01
N THR A 26 30.06 7.46 -7.87
CA THR A 26 28.87 7.84 -7.09
C THR A 26 28.03 8.89 -7.82
N ALA A 27 28.67 9.89 -8.44
CA ALA A 27 27.98 10.94 -9.18
C ALA A 27 27.16 10.40 -10.36
N THR A 28 27.60 9.30 -10.98
CA THR A 28 26.91 8.67 -12.11
C THR A 28 25.93 7.57 -11.70
N ALA A 29 26.16 6.90 -10.57
CA ALA A 29 25.29 5.81 -10.09
C ALA A 29 24.06 6.31 -9.32
N LEU A 30 24.18 7.41 -8.57
CA LEU A 30 23.12 7.89 -7.67
C LEU A 30 21.80 8.24 -8.39
N PRO A 31 21.80 9.01 -9.50
CA PRO A 31 20.53 9.37 -10.17
C PRO A 31 19.77 8.14 -10.64
N ARG A 32 20.47 7.18 -11.27
CA ARG A 32 19.88 5.93 -11.75
C ARG A 32 19.34 5.06 -10.61
N PHE A 33 19.97 5.07 -9.44
CA PHE A 33 19.51 4.30 -8.29
C PHE A 33 18.18 4.84 -7.73
N MET A 34 18.00 6.17 -7.73
CA MET A 34 16.75 6.80 -7.33
C MET A 34 15.61 6.45 -8.31
N ASP A 35 15.86 6.57 -9.61
CA ASP A 35 14.85 6.25 -10.64
C ASP A 35 14.36 4.80 -10.54
N VAL A 36 15.27 3.84 -10.33
CA VAL A 36 14.92 2.42 -10.16
C VAL A 36 14.08 2.17 -8.91
N THR A 37 14.29 2.95 -7.86
CA THR A 37 13.51 2.82 -6.61
C THR A 37 12.07 3.32 -6.82
N ASP A 38 11.89 4.45 -7.51
CA ASP A 38 10.56 4.97 -7.83
C ASP A 38 9.79 4.07 -8.81
N GLU A 39 10.50 3.51 -9.80
CA GLU A 39 9.94 2.48 -10.69
C GLU A 39 9.51 1.23 -9.92
N ALA A 40 10.31 0.79 -8.94
CA ALA A 40 9.96 -0.36 -8.10
C ALA A 40 8.69 -0.10 -7.26
N HIS A 41 8.56 1.08 -6.65
CA HIS A 41 7.35 1.45 -5.92
C HIS A 41 6.12 1.52 -6.83
N THR A 42 6.27 2.09 -8.03
CA THR A 42 5.19 2.12 -9.03
C THR A 42 4.77 0.72 -9.45
N ALA A 43 5.73 -0.19 -9.69
CA ALA A 43 5.47 -1.57 -10.04
C ALA A 43 4.73 -2.33 -8.91
N VAL A 44 5.04 -2.05 -7.64
CA VAL A 44 4.31 -2.61 -6.50
C VAL A 44 2.85 -2.18 -6.52
N VAL A 45 2.57 -0.89 -6.74
CA VAL A 45 1.19 -0.39 -6.82
C VAL A 45 0.43 -0.99 -8.00
N ASP A 46 1.08 -1.14 -9.16
CA ASP A 46 0.45 -1.78 -10.33
C ASP A 46 0.16 -3.27 -10.08
N ALA A 47 1.08 -3.98 -9.41
CA ALA A 47 0.87 -5.34 -8.97
C ALA A 47 -0.31 -5.46 -7.98
N LEU A 48 -0.45 -4.51 -7.05
CA LEU A 48 -1.58 -4.45 -6.12
C LEU A 48 -2.91 -4.28 -6.86
N VAL A 49 -2.99 -3.33 -7.80
CA VAL A 49 -4.20 -3.10 -8.61
C VAL A 49 -4.55 -4.35 -9.41
N GLY A 50 -3.58 -4.95 -10.11
CA GLY A 50 -3.79 -6.16 -10.90
C GLY A 50 -4.22 -7.36 -10.04
N GLY A 51 -3.60 -7.52 -8.86
CA GLY A 51 -3.94 -8.54 -7.88
C GLY A 51 -5.36 -8.37 -7.35
N MET A 52 -5.77 -7.14 -7.01
CA MET A 52 -7.12 -6.85 -6.54
C MET A 52 -8.18 -7.12 -7.61
N VAL A 53 -7.95 -6.69 -8.86
CA VAL A 53 -8.86 -6.96 -9.99
C VAL A 53 -9.03 -8.46 -10.20
N THR A 54 -7.91 -9.20 -10.21
CA THR A 54 -7.91 -10.65 -10.42
C THR A 54 -8.59 -11.39 -9.28
N GLY A 55 -8.24 -11.06 -8.02
CA GLY A 55 -8.85 -11.65 -6.84
C GLY A 55 -10.36 -11.38 -6.77
N ASN A 56 -10.77 -10.16 -7.11
CA ASN A 56 -12.19 -9.81 -7.16
C ASN A 56 -12.95 -10.60 -8.24
N ALA A 57 -12.36 -10.74 -9.44
CA ALA A 57 -12.96 -11.52 -10.51
C ALA A 57 -13.10 -13.00 -10.13
N LEU A 58 -12.08 -13.57 -9.48
CA LEU A 58 -12.11 -14.94 -8.98
C LEU A 58 -13.19 -15.15 -7.92
N PHE A 59 -13.29 -14.24 -6.94
CA PHE A 59 -14.33 -14.28 -5.93
C PHE A 59 -15.72 -14.22 -6.53
N ARG A 60 -15.95 -13.29 -7.45
CA ARG A 60 -17.24 -13.19 -8.13
C ARG A 60 -17.57 -14.43 -8.95
N ALA A 61 -16.59 -15.03 -9.62
CA ALA A 61 -16.79 -16.26 -10.38
C ALA A 61 -17.25 -17.41 -9.47
N GLN A 62 -16.60 -17.57 -8.31
CA GLN A 62 -16.98 -18.55 -7.29
C GLN A 62 -18.39 -18.28 -6.75
N TRP A 63 -18.70 -17.03 -6.40
CA TRP A 63 -20.00 -16.62 -5.90
C TRP A 63 -21.14 -16.92 -6.89
N VAL A 64 -20.93 -16.68 -8.19
CA VAL A 64 -21.89 -17.04 -9.24
C VAL A 64 -22.03 -18.57 -9.34
N ALA A 65 -20.93 -19.32 -9.26
CA ALA A 65 -20.94 -20.78 -9.33
C ALA A 65 -21.68 -21.42 -8.16
N GLU A 66 -21.64 -20.80 -6.98
CA GLU A 66 -22.34 -21.26 -5.76
C GLU A 66 -23.82 -20.87 -5.72
N GLY A 67 -24.34 -20.19 -6.74
CA GLY A 67 -25.75 -19.77 -6.78
C GLY A 67 -26.04 -18.52 -5.96
N GLN A 68 -25.08 -17.60 -5.87
CA GLN A 68 -25.23 -16.27 -5.26
C GLN A 68 -25.52 -16.28 -3.74
N PRO A 69 -24.75 -17.03 -2.93
CA PRO A 69 -24.92 -17.06 -1.48
C PRO A 69 -24.56 -15.72 -0.81
N LEU A 70 -24.94 -15.53 0.46
CA LEU A 70 -24.48 -14.36 1.23
C LEU A 70 -22.96 -14.39 1.50
N THR A 71 -22.40 -15.59 1.62
CA THR A 71 -20.97 -15.86 1.86
C THR A 71 -20.44 -16.74 0.75
N SER A 72 -19.25 -16.45 0.26
CA SER A 72 -18.53 -17.34 -0.66
C SER A 72 -17.12 -17.61 -0.14
N THR A 73 -16.63 -18.81 -0.38
CA THR A 73 -15.29 -19.24 0.04
C THR A 73 -14.41 -19.41 -1.18
N VAL A 74 -13.34 -18.63 -1.26
CA VAL A 74 -12.34 -18.76 -2.32
C VAL A 74 -11.05 -19.29 -1.72
N SER A 75 -10.63 -20.46 -2.19
CA SER A 75 -9.52 -21.21 -1.61
C SER A 75 -9.79 -21.56 -0.14
N GLU A 76 -9.30 -20.75 0.80
CA GLU A 76 -9.41 -20.98 2.25
C GLU A 76 -10.07 -19.80 2.98
N PHE A 77 -10.48 -18.76 2.26
CA PHE A 77 -10.98 -17.52 2.84
C PHE A 77 -12.47 -17.35 2.55
N SER A 78 -13.26 -17.27 3.61
CA SER A 78 -14.69 -16.99 3.52
C SER A 78 -14.93 -15.50 3.70
N MET A 79 -15.60 -14.88 2.72
CA MET A 79 -15.98 -13.48 2.78
C MET A 79 -17.45 -13.31 2.43
N PHE A 80 -18.03 -12.25 2.96
CA PHE A 80 -19.37 -11.83 2.60
C PHE A 80 -19.36 -11.15 1.22
N ALA A 81 -20.37 -11.47 0.43
CA ALA A 81 -20.56 -10.91 -0.89
C ALA A 81 -21.49 -9.70 -0.85
N SER A 82 -21.21 -8.71 -1.68
CA SER A 82 -22.14 -7.64 -2.01
C SER A 82 -23.32 -8.17 -2.81
N THR A 83 -24.36 -7.35 -2.95
CA THR A 83 -25.45 -7.61 -3.90
C THR A 83 -24.94 -7.82 -5.34
N GLY A 84 -23.79 -7.23 -5.69
CA GLY A 84 -23.14 -7.42 -6.99
C GLY A 84 -22.23 -8.65 -7.09
N GLY A 85 -22.07 -9.41 -6.01
CA GLY A 85 -21.20 -10.59 -5.95
C GLY A 85 -19.73 -10.27 -5.69
N TYR A 86 -19.43 -9.13 -5.08
CA TYR A 86 -18.06 -8.68 -4.80
C TYR A 86 -17.74 -8.73 -3.31
N PRO A 87 -16.50 -9.02 -2.89
CA PRO A 87 -16.16 -9.19 -1.48
C PRO A 87 -16.36 -7.89 -0.70
N LYS A 88 -17.00 -7.99 0.47
CA LYS A 88 -17.27 -6.90 1.41
C LYS A 88 -16.53 -7.03 2.75
N GLY A 89 -15.74 -8.08 2.91
CA GLY A 89 -15.00 -8.38 4.14
C GLY A 89 -15.54 -9.63 4.84
N THR A 90 -15.14 -9.81 6.10
CA THR A 90 -15.46 -10.99 6.92
C THR A 90 -16.60 -10.77 7.89
N ASP A 91 -17.23 -9.59 7.87
CA ASP A 91 -18.39 -9.24 8.68
C ASP A 91 -19.53 -8.79 7.76
N GLN A 92 -20.76 -9.24 8.05
CA GLN A 92 -21.92 -8.96 7.19
C GLN A 92 -22.25 -7.48 7.07
N GLY A 93 -21.92 -6.68 8.09
CA GLY A 93 -22.50 -5.35 8.27
C GLY A 93 -24.03 -5.47 8.24
N THR A 94 -24.63 -6.04 9.28
CA THR A 94 -26.09 -6.10 9.40
C THR A 94 -26.68 -4.71 9.27
N THR A 95 -27.90 -4.58 8.74
CA THR A 95 -28.61 -3.29 8.66
C THR A 95 -28.62 -2.62 10.04
N GLY A 96 -27.80 -1.58 10.23
CA GLY A 96 -27.64 -0.88 11.51
C GLY A 96 -26.27 -1.03 12.18
N ASP A 97 -25.44 -2.01 11.78
CA ASP A 97 -24.03 -2.08 12.15
C ASP A 97 -23.16 -1.63 10.96
N PRO A 98 -22.40 -0.54 11.10
CA PRO A 98 -21.45 -0.14 10.07
C PRO A 98 -20.46 -1.31 9.85
N LEU A 99 -20.19 -1.65 8.59
CA LEU A 99 -19.05 -2.49 8.23
C LEU A 99 -17.83 -2.07 9.09
N VAL A 100 -17.20 -3.04 9.75
CA VAL A 100 -16.12 -2.76 10.70
C VAL A 100 -14.98 -2.06 9.95
N ALA A 101 -14.29 -1.15 10.61
CA ALA A 101 -13.14 -0.41 10.06
C ALA A 101 -12.08 -1.31 9.41
N THR A 102 -12.00 -2.57 9.84
CA THR A 102 -11.06 -3.59 9.37
C THR A 102 -11.52 -4.30 8.09
N ALA A 103 -12.73 -4.05 7.58
CA ALA A 103 -13.26 -4.73 6.38
C ALA A 103 -12.31 -4.59 5.19
N CYS A 104 -11.73 -3.40 4.97
CA CYS A 104 -10.79 -3.16 3.89
C CYS A 104 -9.48 -3.95 4.06
N LEU A 105 -8.99 -4.07 5.29
CA LEU A 105 -7.80 -4.86 5.59
C LEU A 105 -8.08 -6.34 5.34
N ASN A 106 -9.23 -6.84 5.76
CA ASN A 106 -9.63 -8.23 5.53
C ASN A 106 -9.77 -8.54 4.04
N ILE A 107 -10.34 -7.62 3.24
CA ILE A 107 -10.41 -7.78 1.78
C ILE A 107 -9.01 -7.82 1.17
N TYR A 108 -8.15 -6.88 1.55
CA TYR A 108 -6.77 -6.83 1.08
C TYR A 108 -6.01 -8.12 1.42
N ASP A 109 -6.19 -8.61 2.65
CA ASP A 109 -5.48 -9.76 3.15
C ASP A 109 -5.93 -11.08 2.51
N ASN A 110 -7.22 -11.25 2.31
CA ASN A 110 -7.79 -12.47 1.74
C ASN A 110 -7.66 -12.52 0.22
N LEU A 111 -7.74 -11.37 -0.48
CA LEU A 111 -7.63 -11.34 -1.94
C LEU A 111 -6.20 -11.46 -2.45
N LEU A 112 -5.26 -10.75 -1.84
CA LEU A 112 -3.88 -10.67 -2.36
C LEU A 112 -2.97 -11.79 -1.84
N GLN A 113 -3.36 -12.49 -0.77
CA GLN A 113 -2.61 -13.63 -0.23
C GLN A 113 -1.12 -13.31 0.03
N THR A 114 -0.26 -14.34 0.07
CA THR A 114 1.14 -14.20 0.45
C THR A 114 1.95 -13.37 -0.56
N GLY A 115 2.95 -12.63 -0.07
CA GLY A 115 3.83 -11.80 -0.92
C GLY A 115 3.36 -10.37 -1.18
N ARG A 116 2.21 -9.97 -0.61
CA ARG A 116 1.74 -8.57 -0.62
C ARG A 116 2.52 -7.69 0.38
N PRO A 117 2.65 -6.38 0.12
CA PRO A 117 3.06 -5.40 1.12
C PRO A 117 2.18 -5.46 2.36
N THR A 118 2.76 -5.20 3.53
CA THR A 118 2.04 -5.16 4.80
C THR A 118 1.02 -4.03 4.82
N ALA A 119 -0.19 -4.33 5.32
CA ALA A 119 -1.25 -3.34 5.42
C ALA A 119 -1.72 -3.16 6.86
N ALA A 120 -2.19 -1.95 7.17
CA ALA A 120 -2.88 -1.63 8.42
C ALA A 120 -4.16 -0.86 8.13
N SER A 121 -5.20 -1.03 8.95
CA SER A 121 -6.44 -0.26 8.83
C SER A 121 -6.41 0.99 9.69
N PHE A 122 -7.05 2.06 9.23
CA PHE A 122 -7.35 3.24 10.05
C PHE A 122 -8.77 3.77 9.74
N THR A 123 -9.34 4.50 10.68
CA THR A 123 -10.64 5.17 10.54
C THR A 123 -10.45 6.67 10.40
N PRO A 124 -10.83 7.28 9.27
CA PRO A 124 -10.76 8.72 9.13
C PRO A 124 -11.83 9.38 10.01
N ALA A 125 -11.46 10.44 10.72
CA ALA A 125 -12.33 11.13 11.67
C ALA A 125 -13.42 11.97 10.98
N THR A 126 -13.16 12.44 9.74
CA THR A 126 -14.11 13.28 8.95
C THR A 126 -13.82 13.22 7.44
N ALA A 127 -14.82 13.52 6.60
CA ALA A 127 -14.76 13.43 5.14
C ALA A 127 -14.27 14.71 4.41
N THR A 128 -13.43 15.53 5.04
CA THR A 128 -12.75 16.63 4.32
C THR A 128 -11.37 16.16 3.85
N ALA A 129 -10.90 16.67 2.71
CA ALA A 129 -9.60 16.27 2.16
C ALA A 129 -8.44 16.50 3.15
N ALA A 130 -8.45 17.64 3.86
CA ALA A 130 -7.44 17.97 4.86
C ALA A 130 -7.49 17.09 6.12
N ALA A 131 -8.67 16.61 6.53
CA ALA A 131 -8.78 15.70 7.67
C ALA A 131 -8.27 14.29 7.29
N VAL A 132 -8.64 13.81 6.10
CA VAL A 132 -8.16 12.52 5.59
C VAL A 132 -6.64 12.49 5.49
N GLU A 133 -6.04 13.60 5.06
CA GLU A 133 -4.59 13.77 5.02
C GLU A 133 -3.93 13.66 6.40
N SER A 134 -4.40 14.44 7.39
CA SER A 134 -3.89 14.36 8.77
C SER A 134 -4.07 12.96 9.38
N ASP A 135 -5.19 12.30 9.07
CA ASP A 135 -5.45 10.92 9.50
C ASP A 135 -4.48 9.92 8.86
N ILE A 136 -4.13 10.08 7.58
CA ILE A 136 -3.15 9.25 6.87
C ILE A 136 -1.77 9.42 7.51
N GLU A 137 -1.35 10.64 7.82
CA GLU A 137 -0.04 10.90 8.44
C GLU A 137 0.05 10.33 9.85
N THR A 138 -1.01 10.49 10.63
CA THR A 138 -1.13 9.88 11.96
C THR A 138 -1.11 8.36 11.88
N ALA A 139 -1.82 7.78 10.91
CA ALA A 139 -1.84 6.34 10.69
C ALA A 139 -0.48 5.81 10.19
N ALA A 140 0.22 6.54 9.32
CA ALA A 140 1.54 6.15 8.80
C ALA A 140 2.61 6.19 9.89
N SER A 141 2.59 7.21 10.76
CA SER A 141 3.52 7.35 11.88
C SER A 141 3.26 6.34 13.00
N SER A 142 2.00 5.96 13.24
CA SER A 142 1.65 4.93 14.22
C SER A 142 1.88 3.50 13.71
N ASN A 143 1.79 3.26 12.41
CA ASN A 143 1.99 1.93 11.80
C ASN A 143 3.34 1.82 11.09
N THR A 144 4.42 1.80 11.88
CA THR A 144 5.81 1.69 11.41
C THR A 144 6.19 0.30 10.89
N THR A 145 5.24 -0.49 10.42
CA THR A 145 5.52 -1.71 9.64
C THR A 145 4.63 -1.85 8.42
N ALA A 146 3.58 -1.02 8.29
CA ALA A 146 2.69 -1.03 7.15
C ALA A 146 3.27 -0.21 5.99
N ASP A 147 3.18 -0.76 4.79
CA ASP A 147 3.45 -0.07 3.53
C ASP A 147 2.14 0.43 2.89
N VAL A 148 1.00 -0.17 3.27
CA VAL A 148 -0.33 0.19 2.80
C VAL A 148 -1.23 0.54 3.99
N LEU A 149 -1.96 1.64 3.88
CA LEU A 149 -3.01 1.99 4.83
C LEU A 149 -4.36 1.79 4.18
N ALA A 150 -5.23 1.01 4.83
CA ALA A 150 -6.57 0.69 4.37
C ALA A 150 -7.60 1.50 5.14
N SER A 151 -8.53 2.12 4.42
CA SER A 151 -9.60 2.93 5.01
C SER A 151 -10.94 2.58 4.38
N LEU A 152 -11.94 2.39 5.22
CA LEU A 152 -13.32 2.21 4.79
C LEU A 152 -14.00 3.57 4.66
N VAL A 153 -14.56 3.84 3.49
CA VAL A 153 -15.41 5.01 3.24
C VAL A 153 -16.83 4.52 2.98
N GLN A 154 -17.74 4.82 3.89
CA GLN A 154 -19.15 4.45 3.76
C GLN A 154 -19.93 5.58 3.08
N GLY A 155 -20.65 5.26 2.00
CA GLY A 155 -21.59 6.19 1.39
C GLY A 155 -22.80 6.47 2.30
N SER A 156 -23.48 7.60 2.07
CA SER A 156 -24.78 7.93 2.68
C SER A 156 -25.89 7.74 1.63
N PRO A 157 -26.90 6.86 1.83
CA PRO A 157 -27.11 6.01 3.01
C PRO A 157 -26.10 4.84 3.09
N ILE A 158 -25.87 4.40 4.33
CA ILE A 158 -24.92 3.35 4.72
C ILE A 158 -25.10 2.15 3.78
N ASN A 159 -24.01 1.67 3.17
CA ASN A 159 -23.93 0.52 2.24
C ASN A 159 -24.26 0.77 0.75
N SER A 160 -24.66 1.97 0.33
CA SER A 160 -25.01 2.24 -1.09
C SER A 160 -23.86 2.70 -1.98
N SER A 161 -22.77 3.20 -1.39
CA SER A 161 -21.53 3.57 -2.09
C SER A 161 -20.31 3.35 -1.20
N THR A 162 -20.23 2.17 -0.59
CA THR A 162 -19.10 1.81 0.26
C THR A 162 -17.88 1.48 -0.60
N THR A 163 -16.78 2.15 -0.32
CA THR A 163 -15.49 1.94 -0.98
C THR A 163 -14.39 1.68 0.03
N CYS A 164 -13.40 0.91 -0.36
CA CYS A 164 -12.12 0.85 0.35
C CYS A 164 -11.09 1.69 -0.38
N ASN A 165 -10.40 2.55 0.35
CA ASN A 165 -9.24 3.27 -0.13
C ASN A 165 -7.99 2.66 0.48
N TYR A 166 -7.02 2.32 -0.37
CA TYR A 166 -5.71 1.79 0.01
C TYR A 166 -4.65 2.81 -0.39
N TYR A 167 -3.96 3.36 0.60
CA TYR A 167 -2.93 4.39 0.43
C TYR A 167 -1.56 3.74 0.52
N TYR A 168 -0.74 3.86 -0.52
CA TYR A 168 0.62 3.33 -0.51
C TYR A 168 1.56 4.34 0.16
N VAL A 169 1.98 4.04 1.39
CA VAL A 169 2.83 4.90 2.23
C VAL A 169 4.25 4.38 2.39
N GLY A 170 4.59 3.22 1.81
CA GLY A 170 5.91 2.58 1.95
C GLY A 170 7.09 3.50 1.62
N GLN A 171 6.89 4.46 0.70
CA GLN A 171 7.91 5.43 0.29
C GLN A 171 7.78 6.80 1.01
N HIS A 172 6.72 7.04 1.80
CA HIS A 172 6.38 8.34 2.42
C HIS A 172 6.12 8.23 3.95
N ARG A 173 6.78 7.28 4.63
CA ARG A 173 6.48 6.97 6.05
C ARG A 173 7.00 7.95 7.09
N SER A 174 7.64 9.04 6.68
CA SER A 174 8.19 10.05 7.60
C SER A 174 7.54 11.40 7.33
N GLY A 175 6.65 11.82 8.23
CA GLY A 175 6.30 13.22 8.40
C GLY A 175 7.54 14.00 8.79
N THR A 176 8.07 14.73 7.81
CA THR A 176 8.90 15.96 7.88
C THR A 176 9.52 16.12 6.49
N SER A 177 8.70 16.21 5.46
CA SER A 177 9.12 16.72 4.16
C SER A 177 8.29 17.96 3.95
N THR A 178 8.89 19.14 4.09
CA THR A 178 8.25 20.44 3.81
C THR A 178 7.80 20.61 2.34
N ASN A 179 7.74 19.51 1.57
CA ASN A 179 7.30 19.43 0.21
C ASN A 179 6.07 18.52 0.12
N THR A 180 5.03 19.07 -0.48
CA THR A 180 3.84 18.38 -0.97
C THR A 180 4.20 17.07 -1.70
N ALA A 181 3.66 15.94 -1.22
CA ALA A 181 3.96 14.61 -1.77
C ALA A 181 2.68 13.92 -2.26
N SER A 182 2.64 13.48 -3.52
CA SER A 182 1.49 12.76 -4.06
C SER A 182 1.68 11.25 -3.88
N ILE A 183 0.88 10.64 -2.99
CA ILE A 183 0.89 9.19 -2.80
C ILE A 183 -0.12 8.49 -3.72
N PRO A 184 0.20 7.28 -4.20
CA PRO A 184 -0.76 6.43 -4.89
C PRO A 184 -1.88 5.97 -3.97
N MET A 185 -3.13 6.04 -4.46
CA MET A 185 -4.32 5.52 -3.81
C MET A 185 -5.06 4.57 -4.75
N ILE A 186 -5.40 3.39 -4.24
CA ILE A 186 -6.28 2.42 -4.91
C ILE A 186 -7.66 2.49 -4.26
N THR A 187 -8.69 2.69 -5.07
CA THR A 187 -10.09 2.67 -4.60
C THR A 187 -10.78 1.44 -5.13
N TYR A 188 -11.43 0.69 -4.25
CA TYR A 188 -12.23 -0.48 -4.56
C TYR A 188 -13.69 -0.24 -4.17
N ASN A 189 -14.61 -0.40 -5.12
CA ASN A 189 -16.04 -0.20 -4.90
C ASN A 189 -16.77 -1.53 -4.68
N PHE A 190 -17.49 -1.64 -3.56
CA PHE A 190 -18.13 -2.90 -3.16
C PHE A 190 -19.35 -3.26 -4.02
N SER A 191 -20.01 -2.26 -4.60
CA SER A 191 -21.21 -2.44 -5.41
C SER A 191 -20.85 -2.87 -6.82
N THR A 192 -19.86 -2.22 -7.42
CA THR A 192 -19.48 -2.43 -8.83
C THR A 192 -18.29 -3.35 -9.02
N GLY A 193 -17.51 -3.61 -7.97
CA GLY A 193 -16.28 -4.39 -8.04
C GLY A 193 -15.13 -3.68 -8.75
N VAL A 194 -15.33 -2.42 -9.14
CA VAL A 194 -14.32 -1.64 -9.86
C VAL A 194 -13.16 -1.32 -8.91
N VAL A 195 -11.95 -1.54 -9.40
CA VAL A 195 -10.70 -1.10 -8.77
C VAL A 195 -10.12 0.01 -9.63
N SER A 196 -9.93 1.19 -9.06
CA SER A 196 -9.38 2.36 -9.76
C SER A 196 -8.14 2.90 -9.05
N ARG A 197 -7.15 3.33 -9.83
CA ARG A 197 -5.96 4.01 -9.33
C ARG A 197 -6.15 5.53 -9.41
N SER A 198 -5.72 6.22 -8.37
CA SER A 198 -5.69 7.68 -8.27
C SER A 198 -4.52 8.09 -7.38
N THR A 199 -4.39 9.38 -7.09
CA THR A 199 -3.40 9.91 -6.16
C THR A 199 -4.07 10.85 -5.18
N ILE A 200 -3.58 10.88 -3.94
CA ILE A 200 -3.91 11.93 -2.97
C ILE A 200 -2.63 12.70 -2.66
N THR A 201 -2.77 14.00 -2.55
CA THR A 201 -1.66 14.88 -2.19
C THR A 201 -1.65 15.05 -0.68
N LEU A 202 -0.53 14.73 -0.06
CA LEU A 202 -0.24 15.02 1.34
C LEU A 202 0.59 16.29 1.43
N ASN A 203 0.22 17.20 2.32
CA ASN A 203 0.91 18.40 2.69
C ASN A 203 1.34 18.23 4.16
N THR A 204 2.58 17.81 4.38
CA THR A 204 3.05 17.41 5.72
C THR A 204 3.35 18.61 6.64
N ASP A 205 2.43 19.57 6.73
CA ASP A 205 2.51 20.78 7.57
C ASP A 205 2.37 20.47 9.08
#